data_AF-A0A9E3RB91-F1
#
_entry.id   AF-A0A9E3RB91-F1
#
_cell.length_a   1.000
_cell.length_b   1.000
_cell.length_c   1.000
_cell.angle_alpha   90.00
_cell.angle_beta   90.00
_cell.angle_gamma   90.00
#
_symmetry.space_group_name_H-M   'P 1'
#
loop_
_entity.id
_entity.type
_entity.pdbx_description
1 polymer ?
#
loop_
_entity_poly.entity_id
_entity_poly.type
_entity_poly.pdbx_seq_one_letter_code
_entity_poly.pdbx_strand_id
1 'polypeptide(L)'
;MNVTDVLAQMGGLSSIARELGISEQQAASGAGALVPAILGGFRKQAQGAGGAGALSGLLDQLGGVALLDNVLAPQATDTRHGNNVLGSIFGSADVSRAVAQHAATASGVDASVLKRMLPMLAMAIAGLMAKQHGGAAAAAPADAGGLGGMLGGLLGGGNAGAGGGLGGALGGALGGALGGGKLGGLAAMLDADGDGNPLDDILKMMKR
;
A
#
# COMPACT_ATOMS: atom_id res chain seq x y z
N MET A 1 9.40 8.52 10.55
CA MET A 1 8.93 9.45 9.49
C MET A 1 7.52 9.90 9.85
N ASN A 2 7.25 11.20 9.88
CA ASN A 2 5.89 11.68 10.10
C ASN A 2 5.07 11.52 8.81
N VAL A 3 3.76 11.32 8.94
CA VAL A 3 2.84 11.24 7.80
C VAL A 3 2.91 12.52 6.95
N THR A 4 3.08 13.67 7.58
CA THR A 4 3.27 14.96 6.90
C THR A 4 4.50 14.97 6.00
N ASP A 5 5.63 14.40 6.44
CA ASP A 5 6.86 14.33 5.65
C ASP A 5 6.68 13.45 4.41
N VAL A 6 5.98 12.32 4.58
CA VAL A 6 5.66 11.39 3.48
C VAL A 6 4.72 12.04 2.47
N LEU A 7 3.69 12.76 2.93
CA LEU A 7 2.77 13.51 2.06
C LEU A 7 3.49 14.65 1.32
N ALA A 8 4.42 15.34 1.97
CA ALA A 8 5.25 16.35 1.32
C ALA A 8 6.12 15.73 0.22
N GLN A 9 6.78 14.60 0.50
CA GLN A 9 7.65 13.92 -0.44
C GLN A 9 6.90 13.36 -1.66
N MET A 10 5.65 12.92 -1.48
CA MET A 10 4.80 12.44 -2.57
C MET A 10 4.11 13.57 -3.35
N GLY A 11 4.26 14.84 -2.96
CA GLY A 11 3.59 15.97 -3.61
C GLY A 11 2.13 16.15 -3.23
N GLY A 12 1.66 15.48 -2.17
CA GLY A 12 0.29 15.61 -1.66
C GLY A 12 0.00 17.02 -1.13
N LEU A 13 0.94 17.62 -0.39
CA LEU A 13 0.79 18.99 0.11
C LEU A 13 0.76 20.03 -1.02
N SER A 14 1.60 19.86 -2.04
CA SER A 14 1.61 20.75 -3.22
C SER A 14 0.31 20.62 -4.03
N SER A 15 -0.29 19.43 -4.11
CA SER A 15 -1.57 19.22 -4.79
C SER A 15 -2.72 19.89 -4.02
N ILE A 16 -2.76 19.72 -2.70
CA ILE A 16 -3.71 20.40 -1.81
C ILE A 16 -3.55 21.93 -1.89
N ALA A 17 -2.32 22.43 -1.89
CA ALA A 17 -2.03 23.87 -1.97
C ALA A 17 -2.57 24.47 -3.29
N ARG A 18 -2.35 23.79 -4.42
CA ARG A 18 -2.86 24.20 -5.73
C ARG A 18 -4.38 24.18 -5.79
N GLU A 19 -5.00 23.12 -5.28
CA GLU A 19 -6.46 22.98 -5.30
C GLU A 19 -7.17 24.03 -4.42
N LEU A 20 -6.55 24.40 -3.30
CA LEU A 20 -7.10 25.40 -2.38
C LEU A 20 -6.68 26.84 -2.73
N GLY A 21 -5.75 27.04 -3.65
CA GLY A 21 -5.21 28.36 -3.99
C GLY A 21 -4.44 29.01 -2.84
N ILE A 22 -3.73 28.21 -2.03
CA ILE A 22 -2.95 28.67 -0.87
C ILE A 22 -1.45 28.42 -1.06
N SER A 23 -0.61 29.01 -0.21
CA SER A 23 0.83 28.73 -0.24
C SER A 23 1.13 27.34 0.32
N GLU A 24 2.23 26.73 -0.13
CA GLU A 24 2.68 25.44 0.41
C GLU A 24 2.96 25.52 1.92
N GLN A 25 3.42 26.68 2.40
CA GLN A 25 3.61 26.92 3.84
C GLN A 25 2.28 26.90 4.60
N GLN A 26 1.22 27.51 4.06
CA GLN A 26 -0.12 27.43 4.66
C GLN A 26 -0.67 26.00 4.65
N ALA A 27 -0.47 25.27 3.55
CA ALA A 27 -0.86 23.86 3.46
C ALA A 27 -0.11 23.01 4.49
N ALA A 28 1.21 23.21 4.65
CA ALA A 28 2.02 22.52 5.65
C ALA A 28 1.60 22.85 7.09
N SER A 29 1.40 24.13 7.41
CA SER A 29 0.95 24.58 8.74
C SER A 29 -0.42 24.02 9.10
N GLY A 30 -1.37 24.09 8.17
CA GLY A 30 -2.71 23.55 8.42
C GLY A 30 -2.73 22.03 8.45
N ALA A 31 -1.93 21.34 7.62
CA ALA A 31 -1.77 19.88 7.72
C ALA A 31 -1.16 19.48 9.06
N GLY A 32 -0.14 20.19 9.55
CA GLY A 32 0.44 19.98 10.87
C GLY A 32 -0.58 20.09 12.02
N ALA A 33 -1.57 20.98 11.89
CA ALA A 33 -2.64 21.13 12.87
C ALA A 33 -3.75 20.09 12.74
N LEU A 34 -4.05 19.61 11.53
CA LEU A 34 -5.15 18.67 11.27
C LEU A 34 -4.76 17.19 11.43
N VAL A 35 -3.52 16.83 11.06
CA VAL A 35 -3.02 15.45 11.05
C VAL A 35 -3.20 14.75 12.42
N PRO A 36 -2.88 15.36 13.58
CA PRO A 36 -3.03 14.69 14.86
C PRO A 36 -4.48 14.28 15.16
N ALA A 37 -5.45 15.12 14.79
CA ALA A 37 -6.86 14.83 14.97
C ALA A 37 -7.31 13.68 14.06
N ILE A 38 -6.92 13.69 12.79
CA ILE A 38 -7.24 12.64 11.82
C ILE A 38 -6.67 11.29 12.28
N LEU A 39 -5.39 11.25 12.64
CA LEU A 39 -4.73 10.03 13.17
C LEU A 39 -5.39 9.56 14.46
N GLY A 40 -5.78 10.50 15.34
CA GLY A 40 -6.55 10.20 16.55
C GLY A 40 -7.89 9.53 16.25
N GLY A 41 -8.62 10.02 15.23
CA GLY A 41 -9.88 9.45 14.77
C GLY A 41 -9.71 8.03 14.24
N PHE A 42 -8.71 7.78 13.38
CA PHE A 42 -8.40 6.44 12.88
C PHE A 42 -8.03 5.46 14.00
N ARG A 43 -7.23 5.90 14.97
CA ARG A 43 -6.87 5.07 16.13
C ARG A 43 -8.09 4.72 16.97
N LYS A 44 -9.00 5.67 17.21
CA LYS A 44 -10.25 5.42 17.93
C LYS A 44 -11.11 4.40 17.19
N GLN A 45 -11.20 4.51 15.87
CA GLN A 45 -11.96 3.57 15.04
C GLN A 45 -11.35 2.17 15.04
N ALA A 46 -10.02 2.06 14.95
CA ALA A 46 -9.31 0.80 15.07
C ALA A 46 -9.55 0.12 16.43
N GLN A 47 -9.54 0.89 17.52
CA GLN A 47 -9.83 0.38 18.86
C GLN A 47 -11.28 -0.10 19.02
N GLY A 48 -12.24 0.61 18.41
CA GLY A 48 -13.66 0.24 18.46
C GLY A 48 -14.03 -0.94 17.56
N ALA A 49 -13.33 -1.13 16.45
CA ALA A 49 -13.68 -2.13 15.42
C ALA A 49 -13.01 -3.50 15.60
N GLY A 50 -12.21 -3.72 16.65
CA GLY A 50 -11.52 -5.00 16.90
C GLY A 50 -10.04 -5.01 16.49
N GLY A 51 -9.40 -3.85 16.38
CA GLY A 51 -7.96 -3.70 16.18
C GLY A 51 -7.55 -3.40 14.73
N ALA A 52 -6.28 -3.64 14.43
CA ALA A 52 -5.67 -3.25 13.16
C ALA A 52 -6.27 -3.97 11.93
N GLY A 53 -6.74 -5.21 12.09
CA GLY A 53 -7.36 -5.97 10.99
C GLY A 53 -8.68 -5.36 10.51
N ALA A 54 -9.51 -4.89 11.44
CA ALA A 54 -10.76 -4.22 11.11
C ALA A 54 -10.54 -2.84 10.49
N LEU A 55 -9.46 -2.15 10.90
CA LEU A 55 -9.06 -0.89 10.27
C LEU A 55 -8.69 -1.11 8.80
N SER A 56 -7.98 -2.20 8.46
CA SER A 56 -7.66 -2.53 7.06
C SER A 56 -8.93 -2.69 6.21
N GLY A 57 -9.89 -3.49 6.68
CA GLY A 57 -11.16 -3.67 5.96
C GLY A 57 -11.96 -2.38 5.78
N LEU A 58 -11.94 -1.50 6.78
CA LEU A 58 -12.55 -0.18 6.68
C LEU A 58 -11.83 0.71 5.66
N LEU A 59 -10.51 0.73 5.66
CA LEU A 59 -9.70 1.50 4.69
C LEU A 59 -10.01 1.04 3.26
N ASP A 60 -10.09 -0.26 3.03
CA ASP A 60 -10.46 -0.83 1.73
C ASP A 60 -11.88 -0.43 1.33
N GLN A 61 -12.85 -0.53 2.25
CA GLN A 61 -14.23 -0.12 2.02
C GLN A 61 -14.36 1.39 1.70
N LEU A 62 -13.51 2.22 2.28
CA LEU A 62 -13.51 3.67 2.06
C LEU A 62 -12.87 4.08 0.73
N GLY A 63 -12.15 3.17 0.06
CA GLY A 63 -11.53 3.42 -1.25
C GLY A 63 -10.03 3.09 -1.32
N GLY A 64 -9.44 2.58 -0.24
CA GLY A 64 -8.08 2.07 -0.20
C GLY A 64 -7.03 3.04 -0.75
N VAL A 65 -6.08 2.51 -1.52
CA VAL A 65 -4.97 3.29 -2.12
C VAL A 65 -5.48 4.34 -3.11
N ALA A 66 -6.61 4.11 -3.77
CA ALA A 66 -7.17 5.05 -4.75
C ALA A 66 -7.54 6.41 -4.14
N LEU A 67 -7.77 6.47 -2.82
CA LEU A 67 -7.96 7.74 -2.11
C LEU A 67 -6.73 8.64 -2.16
N LEU A 68 -5.54 8.05 -2.07
CA LEU A 68 -4.28 8.79 -2.20
C LEU A 68 -4.08 9.22 -3.66
N ASP A 69 -4.34 8.33 -4.62
CA ASP A 69 -4.20 8.64 -6.04
C ASP A 69 -5.13 9.79 -6.46
N ASN A 70 -6.35 9.84 -5.94
CA ASN A 70 -7.30 10.93 -6.18
C ASN A 70 -6.80 12.30 -5.70
N VAL A 71 -6.05 12.36 -4.59
CA VAL A 71 -5.49 13.63 -4.07
C VAL A 71 -4.22 14.05 -4.82
N LEU A 72 -3.46 13.07 -5.31
CA LEU A 72 -2.24 13.31 -6.09
C LEU A 72 -2.54 13.65 -7.55
N ALA A 73 -3.73 13.33 -8.02
CA ALA A 73 -4.12 13.54 -9.39
C ALA A 73 -4.27 15.05 -9.73
N PRO A 74 -4.08 15.43 -11.00
CA PRO A 74 -4.22 16.82 -11.43
C PRO A 74 -5.68 17.31 -11.48
N GLN A 75 -6.65 16.40 -11.43
CA GLN A 75 -8.07 16.73 -11.35
C GLN A 75 -8.50 17.16 -9.94
N ALA A 76 -9.62 17.90 -9.85
CA ALA A 76 -10.21 18.28 -8.58
C ALA A 76 -10.55 17.04 -7.73
N THR A 77 -10.19 17.10 -6.45
CA THR A 77 -10.40 16.02 -5.50
C THR A 77 -11.88 15.87 -5.19
N ASP A 78 -12.42 14.67 -5.32
CA ASP A 78 -13.80 14.41 -4.91
C ASP A 78 -13.91 14.39 -3.38
N THR A 79 -14.28 15.56 -2.83
CA THR A 79 -14.47 15.76 -1.39
C THR A 79 -15.54 14.86 -0.77
N ARG A 80 -16.43 14.22 -1.54
CA ARG A 80 -17.43 13.27 -1.02
C ARG A 80 -16.77 12.08 -0.36
N HIS A 81 -15.73 11.53 -0.99
CA HIS A 81 -14.96 10.42 -0.42
C HIS A 81 -14.25 10.84 0.87
N GLY A 82 -13.65 12.04 0.90
CA GLY A 82 -13.07 12.59 2.11
C GLY A 82 -14.09 12.79 3.23
N ASN A 83 -15.31 13.25 2.90
CA ASN A 83 -16.40 13.38 3.88
C ASN A 83 -16.86 12.02 4.43
N ASN A 84 -16.86 10.96 3.62
CA ASN A 84 -17.17 9.60 4.07
C ASN A 84 -16.10 9.06 5.04
N VAL A 85 -14.82 9.31 4.73
CA VAL A 85 -13.70 8.97 5.63
C VAL A 85 -13.86 9.71 6.96
N LEU A 86 -14.12 11.03 6.91
CA LEU A 86 -14.34 11.85 8.10
C LEU A 86 -15.54 11.38 8.92
N GLY A 87 -16.65 11.03 8.26
CA GLY A 87 -17.82 10.45 8.93
C GLY A 87 -17.48 9.16 9.67
N SER A 88 -16.65 8.30 9.08
CA SER A 88 -16.22 7.05 9.69
C SER A 88 -15.30 7.24 10.90
N ILE A 89 -14.40 8.22 10.87
CA ILE A 89 -13.40 8.40 11.94
C ILE A 89 -13.83 9.39 13.04
N PHE A 90 -14.68 10.36 12.72
CA PHE A 90 -15.15 11.37 13.66
C PHE A 90 -16.60 11.18 14.08
N GLY A 91 -17.37 10.35 13.36
CA GLY A 91 -18.76 10.01 13.67
C GLY A 91 -19.78 11.09 13.31
N SER A 92 -19.37 12.37 13.26
CA SER A 92 -20.27 13.47 12.89
C SER A 92 -19.54 14.60 12.19
N ALA A 93 -20.28 15.33 11.34
CA ALA A 93 -19.77 16.52 10.67
C ALA A 93 -19.46 17.67 11.64
N ASP A 94 -20.09 17.70 12.81
CA ASP A 94 -19.85 18.70 13.84
C ASP A 94 -18.45 18.54 14.46
N VAL A 95 -18.03 17.30 14.72
CA VAL A 95 -16.66 17.01 15.17
C VAL A 95 -15.65 17.42 14.11
N SER A 96 -15.86 17.06 12.84
CA SER A 96 -15.01 17.47 11.72
C SER A 96 -14.88 19.00 11.64
N ARG A 97 -15.98 19.73 11.83
CA ARG A 97 -15.99 21.20 11.82
C ARG A 97 -15.25 21.79 13.02
N ALA A 98 -15.42 21.22 14.21
CA ALA A 98 -14.70 21.63 15.40
C ALA A 98 -13.18 21.42 15.26
N VAL A 99 -12.76 20.31 14.65
CA VAL A 99 -11.36 20.03 14.33
C VAL A 99 -10.79 21.08 13.37
N ALA A 100 -11.51 21.41 12.31
CA ALA A 100 -11.09 22.46 11.38
C ALA A 100 -10.98 23.84 12.06
N GLN A 101 -11.92 24.16 12.95
CA GLN A 101 -11.90 25.43 13.71
C GLN A 101 -10.71 25.49 14.67
N HIS A 102 -10.44 24.41 15.39
CA HIS A 102 -9.30 24.33 16.30
C HIS A 102 -7.96 24.45 15.56
N ALA A 103 -7.86 23.77 14.42
CA ALA A 103 -6.69 23.86 13.57
C ALA A 103 -6.48 25.25 12.98
N ALA A 104 -7.54 26.04 12.77
CA ALA A 104 -7.44 27.43 12.32
C ALA A 104 -6.70 28.28 13.35
N THR A 105 -7.08 28.14 14.62
CA THR A 105 -6.42 28.83 15.74
C THR A 105 -4.96 28.41 15.89
N ALA A 106 -4.65 27.13 15.68
CA ALA A 106 -3.28 26.61 15.84
C ALA A 106 -2.35 26.94 14.67
N SER A 107 -2.87 26.94 13.44
CA SER A 107 -2.06 27.12 12.22
C SER A 107 -2.04 28.55 11.69
N GLY A 108 -2.97 29.40 12.12
CA GLY A 108 -3.16 30.75 11.54
C GLY A 108 -3.78 30.74 10.13
N VAL A 109 -4.23 29.58 9.64
CA VAL A 109 -4.91 29.43 8.34
C VAL A 109 -6.41 29.62 8.53
N ASP A 110 -7.08 30.23 7.54
CA ASP A 110 -8.52 30.45 7.57
C ASP A 110 -9.32 29.15 7.79
N ALA A 111 -10.35 29.22 8.65
CA ALA A 111 -11.16 28.06 9.01
C ALA A 111 -11.92 27.47 7.81
N SER A 112 -12.31 28.31 6.83
CA SER A 112 -13.00 27.87 5.61
C SER A 112 -12.05 27.09 4.69
N VAL A 113 -10.79 27.51 4.61
CA VAL A 113 -9.72 26.78 3.90
C VAL A 113 -9.49 25.43 4.57
N LEU A 114 -9.30 25.41 5.89
CA LEU A 114 -9.05 24.16 6.63
C LEU A 114 -10.23 23.19 6.55
N LYS A 115 -11.47 23.69 6.54
CA LYS A 115 -12.66 22.88 6.33
C LYS A 115 -12.67 22.18 4.97
N ARG A 116 -12.13 22.82 3.92
CA ARG A 116 -11.97 22.22 2.59
C ARG A 116 -10.76 21.29 2.51
N MET A 117 -9.71 21.61 3.27
CA MET A 117 -8.49 20.81 3.35
C MET A 117 -8.66 19.49 4.11
N LEU A 118 -9.48 19.50 5.17
CA LEU A 118 -9.69 18.37 6.06
C LEU A 118 -10.11 17.09 5.31
N PRO A 119 -11.11 17.09 4.40
CA PRO A 119 -11.45 15.91 3.61
C PRO A 119 -10.31 15.40 2.73
N MET A 120 -9.54 16.30 2.10
CA MET A 120 -8.42 15.92 1.23
C MET A 120 -7.29 15.26 2.03
N LEU A 121 -6.93 15.84 3.18
CA LEU A 121 -5.95 15.24 4.06
C LEU A 121 -6.41 13.89 4.61
N ALA A 122 -7.69 13.77 4.96
CA ALA A 122 -8.24 12.49 5.40
C ALA A 122 -8.09 11.40 4.34
N MET A 123 -8.36 11.71 3.06
CA MET A 123 -8.16 10.79 1.95
C MET A 123 -6.68 10.45 1.73
N ALA A 124 -5.80 11.44 1.73
CA ALA A 124 -4.38 11.21 1.52
C ALA A 124 -3.77 10.32 2.62
N ILE A 125 -4.16 10.57 3.88
CA ILE A 125 -3.72 9.78 5.04
C ILE A 125 -4.33 8.37 4.99
N ALA A 126 -5.62 8.25 4.68
CA ALA A 126 -6.29 6.96 4.50
C ALA A 126 -5.61 6.13 3.42
N GLY A 127 -5.41 6.68 2.23
CA GLY A 127 -4.78 5.98 1.12
C GLY A 127 -3.32 5.63 1.39
N LEU A 128 -2.58 6.49 2.11
CA LEU A 128 -1.23 6.16 2.56
C LEU A 128 -1.23 4.99 3.55
N MET A 129 -2.15 4.96 4.52
CA MET A 129 -2.29 3.84 5.45
C MET A 129 -2.72 2.57 4.71
N ALA A 130 -3.67 2.67 3.80
CA ALA A 130 -4.07 1.55 2.94
C ALA A 130 -2.90 1.04 2.11
N LYS A 131 -2.02 1.91 1.60
CA LYS A 131 -0.81 1.50 0.87
C LYS A 131 0.22 0.82 1.77
N GLN A 132 0.34 1.25 3.03
CA GLN A 132 1.27 0.63 3.99
C GLN A 132 0.76 -0.74 4.48
N HIS A 133 -0.54 -0.88 4.73
CA HIS A 133 -1.14 -2.14 5.19
C HIS A 133 -1.40 -3.09 4.02
N GLY A 134 -1.82 -2.55 2.87
CA GLY A 134 -1.99 -3.26 1.60
C GLY A 134 -0.68 -3.56 0.86
N GLY A 135 0.46 -3.02 1.29
CA GLY A 135 1.78 -3.47 0.80
C GLY A 135 2.10 -4.93 1.15
N ALA A 136 1.34 -5.53 2.07
CA ALA A 136 1.34 -6.96 2.38
C ALA A 136 0.09 -7.70 1.83
N ALA A 137 -0.86 -6.99 1.21
CA ALA A 137 -2.16 -7.54 0.80
C ALA A 137 -2.71 -6.94 -0.50
N ALA A 138 -1.86 -6.40 -1.38
CA ALA A 138 -2.22 -6.09 -2.77
C ALA A 138 -2.29 -7.37 -3.61
N ALA A 139 -3.11 -8.31 -3.13
CA ALA A 139 -3.80 -9.29 -3.93
C ALA A 139 -5.26 -8.84 -3.99
N ALA A 140 -5.53 -7.82 -4.82
CA ALA A 140 -6.86 -7.58 -5.36
C ALA A 140 -6.99 -8.34 -6.69
N PRO A 141 -8.22 -8.73 -7.10
CA PRO A 141 -8.47 -9.87 -7.97
C PRO A 141 -8.01 -9.62 -9.42
N ALA A 142 -7.70 -10.73 -10.07
CA ALA A 142 -7.33 -10.83 -11.47
C ALA A 142 -8.27 -10.08 -12.42
N ASP A 143 -7.77 -9.00 -13.04
CA ASP A 143 -7.96 -8.67 -14.46
C ASP A 143 -7.07 -7.45 -14.83
N ALA A 144 -6.56 -7.39 -16.05
CA ALA A 144 -5.74 -6.29 -16.64
C ALA A 144 -4.22 -6.24 -16.32
N GLY A 145 -3.46 -7.15 -16.93
CA GLY A 145 -2.44 -6.77 -17.94
C GLY A 145 -1.22 -5.91 -17.56
N GLY A 146 -0.69 -5.95 -16.34
CA GLY A 146 0.49 -5.18 -15.94
C GLY A 146 1.70 -6.02 -15.51
N LEU A 147 2.85 -5.80 -16.14
CA LEU A 147 4.17 -6.42 -15.91
C LEU A 147 4.71 -6.35 -14.46
N GLY A 148 3.98 -5.76 -13.51
CA GLY A 148 4.35 -5.66 -12.09
C GLY A 148 4.14 -6.95 -11.29
N GLY A 149 3.27 -7.88 -11.74
CA GLY A 149 3.01 -9.15 -11.04
C GLY A 149 4.11 -10.21 -11.22
N MET A 150 4.83 -10.17 -12.35
CA MET A 150 5.89 -11.16 -12.64
C MET A 150 7.16 -10.93 -11.82
N LEU A 151 7.48 -9.68 -11.47
CA LEU A 151 8.65 -9.35 -10.64
C LEU A 151 8.41 -9.62 -9.15
N GLY A 152 7.15 -9.57 -8.69
CA GLY A 152 6.79 -9.92 -7.31
C GLY A 152 6.76 -11.43 -7.04
N GLY A 153 6.40 -12.24 -8.04
CA GLY A 153 6.37 -13.71 -7.91
C GLY A 153 7.75 -14.39 -8.03
N LEU A 154 8.71 -13.75 -8.68
CA LEU A 154 10.06 -14.32 -8.87
C LEU A 154 10.98 -14.04 -7.67
N LEU A 155 10.68 -13.00 -6.88
CA LEU A 155 11.54 -12.56 -5.77
C LEU A 155 11.05 -12.97 -4.37
N GLY A 156 9.88 -13.62 -4.27
CA GLY A 156 9.29 -13.99 -2.99
C GLY A 156 8.48 -15.28 -3.07
N GLY A 157 9.13 -16.42 -2.78
CA GLY A 157 8.43 -17.67 -2.46
C GLY A 157 8.91 -18.86 -3.25
N GLY A 158 9.89 -19.57 -2.70
CA GLY A 158 10.25 -20.90 -3.17
C GLY A 158 9.13 -21.91 -2.98
N ASN A 159 9.15 -22.92 -3.85
CA ASN A 159 8.59 -24.26 -3.69
C ASN A 159 7.06 -24.39 -3.54
N ALA A 160 6.37 -24.70 -4.64
CA ALA A 160 5.49 -25.86 -4.75
C ALA A 160 4.66 -25.85 -6.06
N GLY A 161 4.69 -26.97 -6.79
CA GLY A 161 3.46 -27.60 -7.29
C GLY A 161 2.91 -27.16 -8.65
N ALA A 162 3.24 -27.95 -9.67
CA ALA A 162 2.32 -28.51 -10.68
C ALA A 162 1.20 -27.60 -11.24
N GLY A 163 1.37 -27.15 -12.49
CA GLY A 163 0.26 -26.60 -13.29
C GLY A 163 0.70 -26.30 -14.71
N GLY A 164 0.28 -27.14 -15.66
CA GLY A 164 0.72 -27.11 -17.05
C GLY A 164 0.34 -25.83 -17.80
N GLY A 165 1.24 -25.41 -18.70
CA GLY A 165 0.99 -24.36 -19.66
C GLY A 165 2.03 -24.41 -20.78
N LEU A 166 1.55 -24.39 -22.02
CA LEU A 166 2.27 -24.52 -23.30
C LEU A 166 3.37 -23.44 -23.56
N GLY A 167 3.77 -22.66 -22.54
CA GLY A 167 4.88 -21.72 -22.58
C GLY A 167 6.22 -22.29 -22.10
N GLY A 168 6.21 -23.36 -21.29
CA GLY A 168 7.45 -24.02 -20.82
C GLY A 168 8.18 -24.83 -21.90
N ALA A 169 7.44 -25.32 -22.90
CA ALA A 169 8.00 -26.15 -23.96
C ALA A 169 8.88 -25.36 -24.95
N LEU A 170 8.57 -24.08 -25.21
CA LEU A 170 9.43 -23.22 -26.03
C LEU A 170 10.62 -22.64 -25.25
N GLY A 171 10.46 -22.41 -23.94
CA GLY A 171 11.55 -21.98 -23.06
C GLY A 171 12.61 -23.06 -22.83
N GLY A 172 12.20 -24.33 -22.74
CA GLY A 172 13.12 -25.47 -22.63
C GLY A 172 13.90 -25.76 -23.92
N ALA A 173 13.30 -25.56 -25.08
CA ALA A 173 13.94 -25.83 -26.37
C ALA A 173 14.98 -24.76 -26.76
N LEU A 174 14.81 -23.51 -26.34
CA LEU A 174 15.78 -22.43 -26.60
C LEU A 174 16.81 -22.27 -25.46
N GLY A 175 16.46 -22.63 -24.22
CA GLY A 175 17.39 -22.68 -23.08
C GLY A 175 18.43 -23.81 -23.17
N GLY A 176 18.13 -24.89 -23.90
CA GLY A 176 19.06 -26.00 -24.13
C GLY A 176 20.17 -25.73 -25.16
N ALA A 177 20.06 -24.67 -25.96
CA ALA A 177 20.96 -24.43 -27.09
C ALA A 177 22.07 -23.38 -26.82
N LEU A 178 22.03 -22.65 -25.70
CA LEU A 178 22.82 -21.41 -25.55
C LEU A 178 23.53 -21.19 -24.20
N GLY A 179 23.54 -22.14 -23.27
CA GLY A 179 24.30 -21.88 -22.04
C GLY A 179 24.47 -23.04 -21.09
N GLY A 180 25.73 -23.39 -20.84
CA GLY A 180 26.10 -24.00 -19.56
C GLY A 180 26.39 -25.50 -19.61
N GLY A 181 27.40 -25.88 -20.38
CA GLY A 181 28.12 -27.12 -20.10
C GLY A 181 28.66 -27.16 -18.67
N LYS A 182 28.61 -28.37 -18.09
CA LYS A 182 29.53 -28.92 -17.07
C LYS A 182 29.22 -28.76 -15.56
N LEU A 183 28.06 -28.29 -15.12
CA LEU A 183 27.71 -28.33 -13.68
C LEU A 183 26.48 -29.18 -13.30
N GLY A 184 25.61 -29.55 -14.24
CA GLY A 184 24.42 -30.37 -13.96
C GLY A 184 24.67 -31.90 -13.88
N GLY A 185 25.79 -32.39 -14.45
CA GLY A 185 26.06 -33.83 -14.51
C GLY A 185 26.54 -34.45 -13.19
N LEU A 186 27.12 -33.65 -12.29
CA LEU A 186 27.58 -34.12 -10.96
C LEU A 186 26.46 -34.07 -9.93
N ALA A 187 25.51 -33.14 -10.06
CA ALA A 187 24.31 -33.08 -9.22
C ALA A 187 23.37 -34.26 -9.51
N ALA A 188 23.22 -34.65 -10.79
CA ALA A 188 22.41 -35.80 -11.19
C ALA A 188 23.02 -37.18 -10.87
N MET A 189 24.30 -37.23 -10.48
CA MET A 189 24.94 -38.46 -9.96
C MET A 189 24.82 -38.58 -8.44
N LEU A 190 24.49 -37.48 -7.74
CA LEU A 190 24.37 -37.41 -6.28
C LEU A 190 22.91 -37.53 -5.79
N ASP A 191 21.95 -37.44 -6.72
CA ASP A 191 20.51 -37.62 -6.50
C ASP A 191 20.10 -38.95 -7.15
N ALA A 192 20.45 -40.06 -6.49
CA ALA A 192 20.39 -41.38 -7.09
C ALA A 192 18.98 -42.00 -7.04
N ASP A 193 18.10 -41.52 -6.16
CA ASP A 193 16.70 -41.92 -6.07
C ASP A 193 15.70 -40.85 -6.55
N GLY A 194 16.18 -39.66 -6.93
CA GLY A 194 15.44 -38.66 -7.70
C GLY A 194 14.45 -37.84 -6.87
N ASP A 195 14.69 -37.69 -5.58
CA ASP A 195 13.85 -36.94 -4.65
C ASP A 195 14.26 -35.45 -4.49
N GLY A 196 15.41 -35.09 -5.06
CA GLY A 196 15.93 -33.72 -5.06
C GLY A 196 16.62 -33.31 -3.75
N ASN A 197 16.93 -34.25 -2.85
CA ASN A 197 17.62 -33.95 -1.59
C ASN A 197 18.89 -34.82 -1.40
N PRO A 198 20.07 -34.39 -1.90
CA PRO A 198 21.30 -35.20 -1.88
C PRO A 198 21.84 -35.49 -0.46
N LEU A 199 21.32 -34.79 0.56
CA LEU A 199 21.68 -35.01 1.96
C LEU A 199 21.05 -36.29 2.52
N ASP A 200 19.85 -36.67 2.08
CA ASP A 200 19.19 -37.90 2.54
C ASP A 200 19.91 -39.15 2.02
N ASP A 201 20.39 -39.12 0.77
CA ASP A 201 21.18 -40.20 0.16
C ASP A 201 22.51 -40.46 0.90
N ILE A 202 23.21 -39.39 1.30
CA ILE A 202 24.46 -39.47 2.07
C ILE A 202 24.22 -40.04 3.48
N LEU A 203 23.12 -39.64 4.13
CA LEU A 203 22.74 -40.13 5.45
C LEU A 203 22.29 -41.60 5.43
N LYS A 204 21.63 -42.03 4.34
CA LYS A 204 21.16 -43.41 4.15
C LYS A 204 22.31 -44.37 3.87
N MET A 205 23.36 -43.92 3.17
CA MET A 205 24.60 -44.69 2.99
C MET A 205 25.41 -44.87 4.28
N MET A 206 25.35 -43.92 5.22
CA MET A 206 26.07 -44.00 6.50
C MET A 206 25.42 -44.94 7.52
N LYS A 207 24.14 -45.31 7.30
CA LYS A 207 23.34 -46.10 8.24
C LYS A 207 23.16 -47.57 7.79
N ARG A 208 23.93 -48.04 6.80
CA ARG A 208 24.01 -49.44 6.38
C ARG A 208 25.23 -50.13 6.97
#